data_AF-A0A7W9NLR3-F1
#
_entry.id   AF-A0A7W9NLR3-F1
#
_cell.length_a   1.000
_cell.length_b   1.000
_cell.length_c   1.000
_cell.angle_alpha   90.00
_cell.angle_beta   90.00
_cell.angle_gamma   90.00
#
_symmetry.space_group_name_H-M   'P 1'
#
loop_
_entity.id
_entity.type
_entity.pdbx_description
1 polymer ?
#
loop_
_entity_poly.entity_id
_entity_poly.type
_entity_poly.pdbx_seq_one_letter_code
_entity_poly.pdbx_strand_id
1 'polypeptide(L)'
;MTKSWIPLLAAGIATLALAGTAVAAPDAPASASRCGTKFCINVKGSGLHVDSATVSTKSGNAVTGYFYLEASTGSGASFIWSPKVTAAAVTFGPIDFSGNVSLCGGESSVKSNVDHPGDGCISVHS
;
A
#
# COMPACT_ATOMS: atom_id res chain seq x y z
N MET A 1 52.04 48.03 -38.11
CA MET A 1 51.60 47.01 -37.12
C MET A 1 50.23 46.52 -37.58
N THR A 2 50.15 45.54 -38.49
CA THR A 2 49.91 44.07 -38.26
C THR A 2 48.60 43.81 -37.48
N LYS A 3 47.46 43.44 -38.10
CA LYS A 3 47.04 42.20 -38.84
C LYS A 3 46.37 41.15 -37.92
N SER A 4 45.35 40.48 -38.49
CA SER A 4 44.59 39.27 -38.06
C SER A 4 43.33 39.55 -37.23
N TRP A 5 42.07 39.27 -37.61
CA TRP A 5 41.36 38.18 -38.33
C TRP A 5 41.31 36.80 -37.62
N ILE A 6 40.11 36.18 -37.69
CA ILE A 6 39.75 34.72 -37.65
C ILE A 6 39.39 34.15 -36.24
N PRO A 7 38.38 33.23 -36.05
CA PRO A 7 37.12 32.94 -36.77
C PRO A 7 35.88 32.67 -35.87
N LEU A 8 34.71 32.55 -36.52
CA LEU A 8 33.57 31.71 -36.10
C LEU A 8 34.03 30.25 -35.85
N LEU A 9 33.58 29.67 -34.74
CA LEU A 9 33.50 28.21 -34.57
C LEU A 9 32.08 27.85 -34.12
N ALA A 10 31.30 27.36 -35.08
CA ALA A 10 30.08 26.62 -34.83
C ALA A 10 30.47 25.26 -34.25
N ALA A 11 30.29 25.07 -32.94
CA ALA A 11 30.40 23.77 -32.29
C ALA A 11 29.03 23.10 -32.31
N GLY A 12 28.75 22.36 -33.38
CA GLY A 12 27.66 21.39 -33.39
C GLY A 12 27.99 20.27 -32.42
N ILE A 13 27.29 20.21 -31.29
CA ILE A 13 27.33 19.06 -30.39
C ILE A 13 26.17 18.15 -30.79
N ALA A 14 26.49 17.14 -31.59
CA ALA A 14 25.63 15.99 -31.82
C ALA A 14 25.52 15.23 -30.48
N THR A 15 24.42 15.42 -29.76
CA THR A 15 24.06 14.55 -28.64
C THR A 15 23.62 13.21 -29.23
N LEU A 16 24.49 12.22 -29.10
CA LEU A 16 24.14 10.81 -29.32
C LEU A 16 22.95 10.47 -28.43
N ALA A 17 21.80 10.21 -29.05
CA ALA A 17 20.68 9.56 -28.40
C ALA A 17 21.12 8.15 -28.01
N LEU A 18 21.56 7.97 -26.76
CA LEU A 18 21.61 6.66 -26.13
C LEU A 18 20.16 6.17 -26.07
N ALA A 19 19.77 5.38 -27.06
CA ALA A 19 18.60 4.51 -26.99
C ALA A 19 18.88 3.44 -25.92
N GLY A 20 18.83 3.84 -24.66
CA GLY A 20 18.69 2.91 -23.56
C GLY A 20 17.36 2.21 -23.76
N THR A 21 17.39 0.90 -23.97
CA THR A 21 16.21 0.06 -23.88
C THR A 21 15.62 0.32 -22.50
N ALA A 22 14.52 1.09 -22.44
CA ALA A 22 13.76 1.29 -21.23
C ALA A 22 13.21 -0.08 -20.84
N VAL A 23 13.94 -0.76 -19.97
CA VAL A 23 13.42 -1.94 -19.28
C VAL A 23 12.30 -1.40 -18.43
N ALA A 24 11.06 -1.62 -18.85
CA ALA A 24 9.88 -1.28 -18.08
C ALA A 24 10.07 -1.88 -16.68
N ALA A 25 10.19 -1.01 -15.68
CA ALA A 25 10.16 -1.48 -14.31
C ALA A 25 8.83 -2.24 -14.13
N PRO A 26 8.82 -3.43 -13.52
CA PRO A 26 7.57 -4.11 -13.24
C PRO A 26 6.66 -3.14 -12.48
N ASP A 27 5.40 -3.03 -12.91
CA ASP A 27 4.41 -2.18 -12.25
C ASP A 27 4.45 -2.46 -10.75
N ALA A 28 4.76 -1.42 -9.97
CA ALA A 28 4.71 -1.54 -8.52
C ALA A 28 3.29 -1.96 -8.14
N PRO A 29 3.11 -2.93 -7.22
CA PRO A 29 1.79 -3.36 -6.81
C PRO A 29 0.98 -2.15 -6.34
N ALA A 30 -0.28 -2.08 -6.76
CA ALA A 30 -1.14 -0.97 -6.38
C ALA A 30 -1.28 -0.97 -4.86
N SER A 31 -1.01 0.18 -4.24
CA SER A 31 -1.14 0.34 -2.81
C SER A 31 -2.25 1.32 -2.49
N ALA A 32 -3.17 0.92 -1.62
CA ALA A 32 -4.22 1.78 -1.08
C ALA A 32 -4.06 1.88 0.44
N SER A 33 -4.28 3.08 0.99
CA SER A 33 -4.22 3.30 2.44
C SER A 33 -5.36 4.16 2.93
N ARG A 34 -5.98 3.76 4.05
CA ARG A 34 -7.05 4.51 4.72
C ARG A 34 -6.87 4.43 6.22
N CYS A 35 -7.14 5.54 6.88
CA CYS A 35 -7.13 5.65 8.34
C CYS A 35 -8.53 5.96 8.84
N GLY A 36 -8.97 5.19 9.82
CA GLY A 36 -10.11 5.52 10.65
C GLY A 36 -9.74 6.53 11.73
N THR A 37 -10.41 6.40 12.88
CA THR A 37 -10.17 7.25 14.04
C THR A 37 -9.00 6.74 14.88
N LYS A 38 -8.78 5.42 14.93
CA LYS A 38 -7.73 4.79 15.77
C LYS A 38 -6.72 3.98 14.97
N PHE A 39 -7.14 3.34 13.88
CA PHE A 39 -6.30 2.45 13.10
C PHE A 39 -6.22 2.89 11.64
N CYS A 40 -5.15 2.48 10.99
CA CYS A 40 -4.95 2.61 9.56
C CYS A 40 -4.76 1.23 8.95
N ILE A 41 -5.26 1.06 7.74
CA ILE A 41 -5.01 -0.11 6.90
C ILE A 41 -4.26 0.34 5.65
N ASN A 42 -3.23 -0.41 5.29
CA ASN A 42 -2.49 -0.28 4.04
C ASN A 42 -2.53 -1.63 3.32
N VAL A 43 -3.10 -1.64 2.12
CA VAL A 43 -3.28 -2.84 1.30
C VAL A 43 -2.39 -2.67 0.08
N LYS A 44 -1.58 -3.70 -0.21
CA LYS A 44 -0.82 -3.82 -1.45
C LYS A 44 -1.35 -5.02 -2.22
N GLY A 45 -1.64 -4.83 -3.49
CA GLY A 45 -2.29 -5.85 -4.30
C GLY A 45 -2.63 -5.36 -5.69
N SER A 46 -3.39 -6.17 -6.41
CA SER A 46 -4.01 -5.82 -7.68
C SER A 46 -5.35 -6.53 -7.84
N GLY A 47 -6.39 -5.78 -8.18
CA GLY A 47 -7.76 -6.29 -8.28
C GLY A 47 -8.21 -6.96 -6.98
N LEU A 48 -8.66 -8.21 -7.07
CA LEU A 48 -9.12 -9.01 -5.93
C LEU A 48 -8.00 -9.77 -5.21
N HIS A 49 -6.75 -9.62 -5.64
CA HIS A 49 -5.59 -10.21 -5.00
C HIS A 49 -4.90 -9.17 -4.10
N VAL A 50 -4.81 -9.45 -2.81
CA VAL A 50 -4.03 -8.67 -1.86
C VAL A 50 -2.73 -9.41 -1.56
N ASP A 51 -1.58 -8.86 -1.95
CA ASP A 51 -0.26 -9.41 -1.61
C ASP A 51 0.02 -9.29 -0.12
N SER A 52 -0.37 -8.15 0.47
CA SER A 52 -0.22 -7.89 1.90
C SER A 52 -1.18 -6.80 2.37
N ALA A 53 -1.67 -6.95 3.60
CA ALA A 53 -2.46 -5.94 4.27
C ALA A 53 -1.84 -5.65 5.64
N THR A 54 -1.51 -4.38 5.90
CA THR A 54 -0.91 -3.95 7.16
C THR A 54 -1.90 -3.10 7.92
N VAL A 55 -2.17 -3.49 9.16
CA VAL A 55 -2.97 -2.72 10.12
C VAL A 55 -2.02 -2.05 11.08
N SER A 56 -2.13 -0.73 11.26
CA SER A 56 -1.29 0.05 12.16
C SER A 56 -2.09 0.98 13.05
N THR A 57 -1.57 1.31 14.22
CA THR A 57 -2.15 2.34 15.08
C THR A 57 -1.91 3.70 14.45
N LYS A 58 -2.94 4.56 14.44
CA LYS A 58 -2.83 5.92 13.91
C LYS A 58 -1.89 6.80 14.74
N SER A 59 -1.80 6.52 16.04
CA SER A 59 -0.90 7.21 16.96
C SER A 59 0.56 6.76 16.82
N GLY A 60 0.83 5.63 16.16
CA GLY A 60 2.15 4.99 16.12
C GLY A 60 2.56 4.31 17.44
N ASN A 61 1.74 4.37 18.48
CA ASN A 61 2.01 3.71 19.76
C ASN A 61 1.64 2.23 19.68
N ALA A 62 2.43 1.38 20.34
CA ALA A 62 2.13 -0.04 20.42
C ALA A 62 0.91 -0.30 21.32
N VAL A 63 0.02 -1.18 20.87
CA VAL A 63 -1.13 -1.66 21.65
C VAL A 63 -1.02 -3.17 21.83
N THR A 64 -1.61 -3.67 22.93
CA THR A 64 -1.60 -5.10 23.23
C THR A 64 -2.96 -5.71 22.96
N GLY A 65 -3.04 -6.60 21.97
CA GLY A 65 -4.28 -7.29 21.64
C GLY A 65 -4.18 -8.12 20.38
N TYR A 66 -5.33 -8.43 19.81
CA TYR A 66 -5.44 -9.18 18.55
C TYR A 66 -5.75 -8.20 17.44
N PHE A 67 -4.80 -8.00 16.54
CA PHE A 67 -5.06 -7.32 15.28
C PHE A 67 -5.88 -8.23 14.37
N TYR A 68 -6.76 -7.64 13.57
CA TYR A 68 -7.55 -8.38 12.61
C TYR A 68 -7.72 -7.63 11.29
N LEU A 69 -8.07 -8.41 10.27
CA LEU A 69 -8.68 -7.95 9.04
C LEU A 69 -10.08 -8.50 8.94
N GLU A 70 -11.05 -7.63 8.71
CA GLU A 70 -12.43 -7.98 8.40
C GLU A 70 -12.66 -7.77 6.91
N ALA A 71 -13.04 -8.81 6.19
CA ALA A 71 -13.49 -8.74 4.81
C ALA A 71 -15.01 -8.92 4.76
N SER A 72 -15.73 -7.85 4.42
CA SER A 72 -17.19 -7.84 4.33
C SER A 72 -17.67 -7.75 2.88
N THR A 73 -18.57 -8.64 2.49
CA THR A 73 -19.20 -8.69 1.14
C THR A 73 -20.63 -8.12 1.14
N GLY A 74 -21.05 -7.47 2.22
CA GLY A 74 -22.42 -6.99 2.42
C GLY A 74 -23.45 -8.09 2.75
N SER A 75 -23.12 -9.36 2.51
CA SER A 75 -23.93 -10.55 2.87
C SER A 75 -23.32 -11.36 4.02
N GLY A 76 -22.12 -11.01 4.46
CA GLY A 76 -21.41 -11.59 5.59
C GLY A 76 -20.02 -10.98 5.75
N ALA A 77 -19.35 -11.29 6.86
CA ALA A 77 -18.00 -10.85 7.17
C ALA A 77 -17.11 -12.04 7.55
N SER A 78 -15.88 -12.05 7.03
CA SER A 78 -14.83 -13.02 7.39
C SER A 78 -13.71 -12.28 8.11
N PHE A 79 -13.20 -12.89 9.19
CA PHE A 79 -12.16 -12.28 10.02
C PHE A 79 -10.89 -13.10 10.01
N ILE A 80 -9.76 -12.44 9.74
CA ILE A 80 -8.42 -13.01 9.89
C ILE A 80 -7.80 -12.37 11.12
N TRP A 81 -7.46 -13.18 12.12
CA TRP A 81 -6.91 -12.71 13.39
C TRP A 81 -5.42 -13.05 13.50
N SER A 82 -4.64 -12.07 13.94
CA SER A 82 -3.28 -12.29 14.42
C SER A 82 -3.27 -13.04 15.77
N PRO A 83 -2.12 -13.60 16.20
CA PRO A 83 -1.91 -13.93 17.61
C PRO A 83 -1.95 -12.66 18.48
N LYS A 84 -2.13 -12.83 19.79
CA LYS A 84 -2.06 -11.69 20.72
C LYS A 84 -0.64 -11.13 20.73
N VAL A 85 -0.48 -9.86 20.39
CA VAL A 85 0.83 -9.21 20.29
C VAL A 85 0.79 -7.81 20.88
N THR A 86 1.96 -7.30 21.25
CA THR A 86 2.18 -5.89 21.57
C THR A 86 2.94 -5.25 20.41
N ALA A 87 2.23 -4.52 19.56
CA ALA A 87 2.81 -3.95 18.34
C ALA A 87 2.11 -2.65 17.95
N ALA A 88 2.80 -1.79 17.20
CA ALA A 88 2.19 -0.62 16.57
C ALA A 88 1.62 -0.93 15.18
N ALA A 89 2.05 -2.03 14.57
CA ALA A 89 1.54 -2.51 13.30
C ALA A 89 1.69 -4.03 13.16
N VAL A 90 0.77 -4.65 12.41
CA VAL A 90 0.81 -6.06 12.04
C VAL A 90 0.49 -6.20 10.55
N THR A 91 1.31 -6.98 9.85
CA THR A 91 1.11 -7.30 8.44
C THR A 91 0.56 -8.71 8.31
N PHE A 92 -0.51 -8.83 7.55
CA PHE A 92 -1.14 -10.07 7.15
C PHE A 92 -0.61 -10.46 5.77
N GLY A 93 -0.49 -11.77 5.55
CA GLY A 93 -0.01 -12.35 4.31
C GLY A 93 -1.00 -12.18 3.15
N PRO A 94 -0.76 -12.87 2.02
CA PRO A 94 -1.59 -12.74 0.85
C PRO A 94 -3.01 -13.26 1.10
N ILE A 95 -3.99 -12.55 0.53
CA ILE A 95 -5.42 -12.85 0.66
C ILE A 95 -6.07 -12.69 -0.72
N ASP A 96 -6.77 -13.73 -1.18
CA ASP A 96 -7.56 -13.70 -2.40
C ASP A 96 -9.05 -13.52 -2.06
N PHE A 97 -9.70 -12.61 -2.78
CA PHE A 97 -11.15 -12.43 -2.69
C PHE A 97 -11.83 -12.95 -3.96
N SER A 98 -13.00 -13.58 -3.80
CA SER A 98 -13.81 -14.05 -4.93
C SER A 98 -14.74 -12.97 -5.51
N GLY A 99 -14.75 -11.77 -4.92
CA GLY A 99 -15.58 -10.66 -5.33
C GLY A 99 -15.24 -9.39 -4.55
N ASN A 100 -15.97 -8.31 -4.84
CA ASN A 100 -15.73 -7.02 -4.19
C ASN A 100 -15.95 -7.11 -2.67
N VAL A 101 -14.99 -6.62 -1.89
CA VAL A 101 -15.04 -6.64 -0.42
C VAL A 101 -14.71 -5.27 0.15
N SER A 102 -15.32 -4.94 1.28
CA SER A 102 -14.80 -3.91 2.17
C SER A 102 -13.84 -4.57 3.16
N LEU A 103 -12.55 -4.24 3.05
CA LEU A 103 -11.50 -4.71 3.94
C LEU A 103 -11.25 -3.67 5.03
N CYS A 104 -11.61 -4.00 6.27
CA CYS A 104 -11.38 -3.17 7.45
C CYS A 104 -10.29 -3.78 8.32
N GLY A 105 -9.54 -2.93 9.03
CA GLY A 105 -8.46 -3.37 9.91
C GLY A 105 -8.41 -2.58 11.21
N GLY A 106 -8.25 -3.31 12.31
CA GLY A 106 -8.15 -2.77 13.65
C GLY A 106 -7.53 -3.73 14.66
N GLU A 107 -7.74 -3.44 15.94
CA GLU A 107 -7.33 -4.28 17.07
C GLU A 107 -8.49 -4.48 18.06
N SER A 108 -8.53 -5.65 18.68
CA SER A 108 -9.45 -5.96 19.76
C SER A 108 -8.76 -6.76 20.86
N SER A 109 -9.15 -6.50 22.11
CA SER A 109 -8.61 -7.18 23.28
C SER A 109 -9.02 -8.66 23.36
N VAL A 110 -10.10 -9.02 22.67
CA VAL A 110 -10.65 -10.37 22.50
C VAL A 110 -11.05 -10.62 21.05
N LYS A 111 -10.98 -11.86 20.59
CA LYS A 111 -11.49 -12.24 19.27
C LYS A 111 -13.03 -12.24 19.32
N SER A 112 -13.66 -11.25 18.70
CA SER A 112 -15.11 -11.11 18.65
C SER A 112 -15.50 -10.53 17.31
N ASN A 113 -16.64 -10.94 16.78
CA ASN A 113 -17.14 -10.50 15.46
C ASN A 113 -18.17 -9.37 15.62
N VAL A 114 -18.06 -8.59 16.69
CA VAL A 114 -18.92 -7.43 16.96
C VAL A 114 -18.32 -6.18 16.34
N ASP A 115 -19.15 -5.17 16.07
CA ASP A 115 -18.71 -3.91 15.48
C ASP A 115 -17.44 -3.36 16.13
N HIS A 116 -16.50 -2.98 15.29
CA HIS A 116 -15.21 -2.45 15.72
C HIS A 116 -15.09 -0.96 15.39
N PRO A 117 -15.39 -0.07 16.37
CA PRO A 117 -15.36 1.35 16.13
C PRO A 117 -13.92 1.88 16.03
N GLY A 118 -13.59 2.46 14.88
CA GLY A 118 -12.38 3.25 14.66
C GLY A 118 -11.38 2.68 13.67
N ASP A 119 -11.79 1.63 12.96
CA ASP A 119 -10.99 0.96 11.94
C ASP A 119 -10.79 1.79 10.68
N GLY A 120 -9.69 1.50 9.98
CA GLY A 120 -9.52 1.94 8.60
C GLY A 120 -10.15 0.91 7.68
N CYS A 121 -11.02 1.35 6.76
CA CYS A 121 -11.65 0.48 5.76
C CYS A 121 -11.28 0.90 4.34
N ILE A 122 -11.04 -0.08 3.46
CA ILE A 122 -10.76 0.08 2.03
C ILE A 122 -11.66 -0.86 1.25
N SER A 123 -12.23 -0.36 0.15
CA SER A 123 -12.91 -1.22 -0.82
C SER A 123 -11.87 -1.85 -1.75
N VAL A 124 -11.88 -3.17 -1.81
CA VAL A 124 -11.12 -3.98 -2.77
C VAL A 124 -12.11 -4.43 -3.85
N HIS A 125 -11.79 -4.15 -5.11
CA HIS A 125 -12.63 -4.48 -6.26
C HIS A 125 -11.76 -5.01 -7.39
N SER A 126 -12.39 -5.74 -8.33
CA SER A 126 -11.75 -6.18 -9.57
C SER A 126 -11.32 -5.00 -10.44
#